data_AF-A0A8H7R526-F1
#
_entry.id   AF-A0A8H7R526-F1
#
_cell.length_a   1.000
_cell.length_b   1.000
_cell.length_c   1.000
_cell.angle_alpha   90.00
_cell.angle_beta   90.00
_cell.angle_gamma   90.00
#
_symmetry.space_group_name_H-M   'P 1'
#
loop_
_entity.id
_entity.type
_entity.pdbx_description
1 polymer ?
#
loop_
_entity_poly.entity_id
_entity_poly.type
_entity_poly.pdbx_seq_one_letter_code
_entity_poly.pdbx_strand_id
1 'polypeptide(L)'
;MFYRSTRGQAKNYTFEEAVMTGLGPDGGLFIPQEIPSLPTNWRQAWSQYSFQQLAVEILSLYIDDSQIPRADLTKLVESSYSTFRAEDVTPLFKVRDGLYILELFHGPTFAFKDVALQFVGNLFEYFLERKNSKEPAGGQTHRLTVVGATSGDTGSAAIYGLRGKKNVSVFILHPNGRVSPIQEAQMTTVLDKNVHNLSVEGTFDDCQDIVKNLFGNKEFNTRHHLGAVNSINWARILAQTVYYFQAYFSLLRSLNIDPASAEADKINFDFSVPTGNFGDVLAGYYAYRMGLPTNKLLIATNENDILYRFFASQAYEKQTGEDGGVKATLSPAMDILVSSNFERLLWYLARETGPSEGNAEELCDKAGQTVNGWMKELKEEGVFRVADKAVLKAREIFDAARVTDVETSAAIRAFYEPKNTAQTPYVLDPHTAVGVAAAEEYIQRENLKTYPSGPDVLICLATAHPAKFSEAVENSLNSVAGFNFEKDVLPTEFHGLLNKERRVTHVERADPQLIIQVIEKELREEGISF
;
A
#
# COMPACT_ATOMS: atom_id res chain seq x y z
N MET A 1 2.49 4.67 23.14
CA MET A 1 3.36 4.77 21.93
C MET A 1 3.25 6.17 21.32
N PHE A 2 4.36 6.75 20.83
CA PHE A 2 4.39 8.05 20.16
C PHE A 2 5.05 7.97 18.77
N TYR A 3 4.78 8.98 17.95
CA TYR A 3 5.21 9.10 16.56
C TYR A 3 6.01 10.38 16.33
N ARG A 4 6.89 10.36 15.32
CA ARG A 4 7.69 11.50 14.88
C ARG A 4 7.74 11.59 13.36
N SER A 5 8.01 12.79 12.85
CA SER A 5 8.29 13.01 11.42
C SER A 5 9.70 12.55 11.05
N THR A 6 9.84 11.97 9.87
CA THR A 6 11.13 11.65 9.23
C THR A 6 12.01 12.87 8.96
N ARG A 7 11.49 14.10 9.05
CA ARG A 7 12.25 15.34 8.83
C ARG A 7 12.56 16.13 10.11
N GLY A 8 12.13 15.60 11.26
CA GLY A 8 12.63 15.98 12.59
C GLY A 8 11.90 17.13 13.29
N GLN A 9 10.98 17.86 12.66
CA GLN A 9 10.33 19.02 13.32
C GLN A 9 9.05 18.66 14.10
N ALA A 10 8.45 17.50 13.82
CA ALA A 10 7.26 17.01 14.53
C ALA A 10 7.61 15.80 15.40
N LYS A 11 7.37 15.91 16.72
CA LYS A 11 7.68 14.90 17.73
C LYS A 11 6.50 14.65 18.66
N ASN A 12 6.47 13.47 19.27
CA ASN A 12 5.50 13.07 20.30
C ASN A 12 4.04 13.09 19.84
N TYR A 13 3.78 12.80 18.57
CA TYR A 13 2.41 12.68 18.06
C TYR A 13 1.80 11.38 18.59
N THR A 14 0.55 11.43 19.03
CA THR A 14 -0.20 10.22 19.34
C THR A 14 -0.54 9.44 18.06
N PHE A 15 -1.05 8.22 18.19
CA PHE A 15 -1.53 7.46 17.03
C PHE A 15 -2.64 8.19 16.28
N GLU A 16 -3.64 8.73 17.01
CA GLU A 16 -4.74 9.50 16.40
C GLU A 16 -4.20 10.71 15.65
N GLU A 17 -3.29 11.49 16.25
CA GLU A 17 -2.72 12.67 15.60
C GLU A 17 -1.94 12.31 14.34
N ALA A 18 -1.11 11.27 14.37
CA ALA A 18 -0.36 10.81 13.20
C ALA A 18 -1.28 10.34 12.06
N VAL A 19 -2.36 9.62 12.39
CA VAL A 19 -3.34 9.12 11.41
C VAL A 19 -4.19 10.24 10.83
N MET A 20 -4.72 11.13 11.66
CA MET A 20 -5.59 12.24 11.23
C MET A 20 -4.82 13.33 10.49
N THR A 21 -3.55 13.56 10.85
CA THR A 21 -2.69 14.55 10.16
C THR A 21 -2.17 14.00 8.82
N GLY A 22 -1.80 12.71 8.77
CA GLY A 22 -1.30 12.04 7.56
C GLY A 22 0.12 12.42 7.16
N LEU A 23 0.34 13.68 6.76
CA LEU A 23 1.64 14.26 6.39
C LEU A 23 2.12 15.23 7.48
N GLY A 24 3.35 15.09 7.95
CA GLY A 24 3.91 15.98 8.96
C GLY A 24 3.94 17.45 8.50
N PRO A 25 3.89 18.41 9.44
CA PRO A 25 3.88 19.85 9.12
C PRO A 25 5.17 20.33 8.41
N ASP A 26 6.27 19.57 8.51
CA ASP A 26 7.53 19.77 7.81
C ASP A 26 7.61 19.05 6.44
N GLY A 27 6.50 18.45 6.02
CA GLY A 27 6.41 17.61 4.83
C GLY A 27 7.03 16.23 4.99
N GLY A 28 7.47 15.85 6.19
CA GLY A 28 7.97 14.50 6.48
C GLY A 28 6.85 13.51 6.80
N LEU A 29 7.21 12.24 6.92
CA LEU A 29 6.28 11.14 7.13
C LEU A 29 6.32 10.68 8.59
N PHE A 30 5.17 10.31 9.16
CA PHE A 30 5.14 9.78 10.53
C PHE A 30 5.70 8.35 10.61
N ILE A 31 6.59 8.13 11.57
CA ILE A 31 7.14 6.83 11.97
C ILE A 31 7.02 6.67 13.49
N PRO A 32 6.93 5.43 14.02
CA PRO A 32 6.93 5.23 15.46
C PRO A 32 8.30 5.63 16.04
N GLN A 33 8.31 6.21 17.24
CA GLN A 33 9.56 6.58 17.92
C GLN A 33 10.44 5.36 18.22
N GLU A 34 9.81 4.21 18.43
CA GLU A 34 10.45 2.92 18.63
C GLU A 34 9.64 1.84 17.90
N ILE A 35 10.34 0.90 17.24
CA ILE A 35 9.69 -0.29 16.69
C ILE A 35 9.52 -1.29 17.84
N PRO A 36 8.29 -1.71 18.19
CA PRO A 36 8.05 -2.63 19.29
C PRO A 36 8.64 -4.01 18.97
N SER A 37 9.13 -4.68 20.01
CA SER A 37 9.54 -6.09 19.93
C SER A 37 8.33 -7.02 20.09
N LEU A 38 8.40 -8.20 19.48
CA LEU A 38 7.37 -9.22 19.63
C LEU A 38 7.35 -9.82 21.05
N PRO A 39 6.18 -10.21 21.59
CA PRO A 39 6.09 -10.97 22.84
C PRO A 39 6.89 -12.26 22.79
N THR A 40 7.51 -12.70 23.88
CA THR A 40 8.42 -13.87 23.88
C THR A 40 7.78 -15.17 23.37
N ASN A 41 6.48 -15.37 23.57
CA ASN A 41 5.74 -16.56 23.13
C ASN A 41 4.92 -16.34 21.84
N TRP A 42 5.16 -15.26 21.09
CA TRP A 42 4.33 -14.88 19.94
C TRP A 42 4.18 -16.02 18.91
N ARG A 43 5.25 -16.74 18.59
CA ARG A 43 5.21 -17.83 17.58
C ARG A 43 4.21 -18.90 17.95
N GLN A 44 4.18 -19.32 19.20
CA GLN A 44 3.26 -20.34 19.67
C GLN A 44 1.84 -19.77 19.78
N ALA A 45 1.68 -18.64 20.46
CA ALA A 45 0.39 -18.04 20.74
C ALA A 45 -0.36 -17.66 19.46
N TRP A 46 0.34 -17.01 18.52
CA TRP A 46 -0.27 -16.44 17.33
C TRP A 46 -0.43 -17.46 16.18
N SER A 47 0.20 -18.64 16.26
CA SER A 47 0.11 -19.69 15.22
C SER A 47 -1.32 -20.15 14.90
N GLN A 48 -2.22 -20.04 15.89
CA GLN A 48 -3.62 -20.47 15.81
C GLN A 48 -4.58 -19.30 15.61
N TYR A 49 -4.06 -18.08 15.47
CA TYR A 49 -4.89 -16.89 15.34
C TYR A 49 -5.42 -16.76 13.91
N SER A 50 -6.67 -16.31 13.82
CA SER A 50 -7.24 -15.74 12.60
C SER A 50 -6.51 -14.45 12.22
N PHE A 51 -6.72 -13.99 10.98
CA PHE A 51 -6.19 -12.71 10.51
C PHE A 51 -6.59 -11.55 11.42
N GLN A 52 -7.85 -11.53 11.88
CA GLN A 52 -8.39 -10.49 12.76
C GLN A 52 -7.71 -10.53 14.14
N GLN A 53 -7.51 -11.71 14.72
CA GLN A 53 -6.80 -11.84 16.00
C GLN A 53 -5.34 -11.40 15.87
N LEU A 54 -4.64 -11.78 14.80
CA LEU A 54 -3.30 -11.30 14.48
C LEU A 54 -3.25 -9.78 14.34
N ALA A 55 -4.21 -9.21 13.60
CA ALA A 55 -4.32 -7.76 13.44
C ALA A 55 -4.47 -7.07 14.80
N VAL A 56 -5.37 -7.53 15.68
CA VAL A 56 -5.53 -6.94 17.01
C VAL A 56 -4.22 -6.95 17.80
N GLU A 57 -3.48 -8.06 17.81
CA GLU A 57 -2.20 -8.11 18.54
C GLU A 57 -1.13 -7.19 17.95
N ILE A 58 -0.92 -7.24 16.64
CA ILE A 58 0.11 -6.44 15.96
C ILE A 58 -0.22 -4.95 16.10
N LEU A 59 -1.47 -4.57 15.86
CA LEU A 59 -1.92 -3.18 15.98
C LEU A 59 -1.81 -2.67 17.43
N SER A 60 -2.11 -3.50 18.44
CA SER A 60 -1.98 -3.11 19.86
C SER A 60 -0.54 -2.79 20.28
N LEU A 61 0.47 -3.30 19.57
CA LEU A 61 1.87 -2.95 19.87
C LEU A 61 2.22 -1.51 19.46
N TYR A 62 1.47 -0.94 18.51
CA TYR A 62 1.68 0.41 17.98
C TYR A 62 0.63 1.42 18.44
N ILE A 63 -0.51 0.93 18.91
CA ILE A 63 -1.65 1.74 19.35
C ILE A 63 -1.80 1.60 20.86
N ASP A 64 -1.61 2.71 21.56
CA ASP A 64 -1.80 2.75 23.01
C ASP A 64 -3.27 2.52 23.37
N ASP A 65 -3.56 1.77 24.44
CA ASP A 65 -4.93 1.48 24.88
C ASP A 65 -5.69 2.76 25.27
N SER A 66 -4.99 3.81 25.70
CA SER A 66 -5.58 5.15 25.93
C SER A 66 -6.06 5.82 24.64
N GLN A 67 -5.50 5.46 23.49
CA GLN A 67 -5.88 5.97 22.17
C GLN A 67 -7.00 5.15 21.55
N ILE A 68 -6.94 3.82 21.62
CA ILE A 68 -8.04 2.94 21.20
C ILE A 68 -8.07 1.76 22.17
N PRO A 69 -9.10 1.66 23.03
CA PRO A 69 -9.22 0.51 23.92
C PRO A 69 -9.27 -0.79 23.12
N ARG A 70 -8.64 -1.85 23.62
CA ARG A 70 -8.54 -3.14 22.91
C ARG A 70 -9.89 -3.66 22.39
N ALA A 71 -10.97 -3.52 23.17
CA ALA A 71 -12.31 -3.94 22.77
C ALA A 71 -12.85 -3.18 21.54
N ASP A 72 -12.51 -1.91 21.41
CA ASP A 72 -12.91 -1.10 20.26
C ASP A 72 -12.00 -1.37 19.06
N LEU A 73 -10.70 -1.60 19.29
CA LEU A 73 -9.78 -2.06 18.24
C LEU A 73 -10.23 -3.39 17.64
N THR A 74 -10.67 -4.35 18.45
CA THR A 74 -11.25 -5.62 17.98
C THR A 74 -12.44 -5.39 17.04
N LYS A 75 -13.40 -4.56 17.43
CA LYS A 75 -14.57 -4.25 16.58
C LYS A 75 -14.17 -3.56 15.28
N LEU A 76 -13.20 -2.64 15.33
CA LEU A 76 -12.69 -1.96 14.15
C LEU A 76 -12.06 -2.96 13.17
N VAL A 77 -11.24 -3.87 13.67
CA VAL A 77 -10.59 -4.93 12.88
C VAL A 77 -11.64 -5.89 12.28
N GLU A 78 -12.58 -6.38 13.09
CA GLU A 78 -13.66 -7.26 12.64
C GLU A 78 -14.48 -6.62 11.53
N SER A 79 -14.90 -5.36 11.72
CA SER A 79 -15.64 -4.59 10.71
C SER A 79 -14.81 -4.42 9.43
N SER A 80 -13.53 -4.05 9.55
CA SER A 80 -12.65 -3.77 8.40
C SER A 80 -12.44 -4.96 7.49
N TYR A 81 -12.28 -6.15 8.07
CA TYR A 81 -11.96 -7.35 7.30
C TYR A 81 -13.19 -8.24 7.02
N SER A 82 -14.38 -7.86 7.50
CA SER A 82 -15.64 -8.54 7.18
C SER A 82 -16.06 -8.43 5.70
N THR A 83 -15.50 -7.48 4.96
CA THR A 83 -15.79 -7.23 3.54
C THR A 83 -14.91 -8.04 2.58
N PHE A 84 -14.01 -8.88 3.12
CA PHE A 84 -13.16 -9.77 2.34
C PHE A 84 -13.89 -11.07 2.04
N ARG A 85 -13.73 -11.56 0.81
CA ARG A 85 -14.41 -12.77 0.31
C ARG A 85 -13.73 -14.07 0.73
N ALA A 86 -12.45 -14.01 1.09
CA ALA A 86 -11.70 -15.15 1.61
C ALA A 86 -11.76 -15.18 3.15
N GLU A 87 -11.96 -16.38 3.71
CA GLU A 87 -12.03 -16.60 5.17
C GLU A 87 -10.74 -16.14 5.88
N ASP A 88 -9.59 -16.47 5.29
CA ASP A 88 -8.27 -16.08 5.81
C ASP A 88 -7.89 -14.62 5.52
N VAL A 89 -8.76 -13.84 4.84
CA VAL A 89 -8.54 -12.47 4.35
C VAL A 89 -7.46 -12.37 3.27
N THR A 90 -6.28 -12.94 3.53
CA THR A 90 -5.11 -13.00 2.64
C THR A 90 -4.59 -14.44 2.52
N PRO A 91 -5.25 -15.32 1.72
CA PRO A 91 -4.87 -16.72 1.59
C PRO A 91 -3.52 -16.89 0.88
N LEU A 92 -2.81 -17.97 1.24
CA LEU A 92 -1.53 -18.35 0.66
C LEU A 92 -1.71 -19.52 -0.31
N PHE A 93 -1.40 -19.30 -1.58
CA PHE A 93 -1.52 -20.30 -2.63
C PHE A 93 -0.15 -20.89 -3.00
N LYS A 94 -0.02 -22.22 -2.97
CA LYS A 94 1.20 -22.91 -3.41
C LYS A 94 1.19 -23.10 -4.93
N VAL A 95 2.09 -22.41 -5.64
CA VAL A 95 2.23 -22.58 -7.10
C VAL A 95 3.11 -23.78 -7.42
N ARG A 96 4.25 -23.88 -6.74
CA ARG A 96 5.18 -25.02 -6.84
C ARG A 96 5.99 -25.14 -5.55
N ASP A 97 6.84 -26.16 -5.45
CA ASP A 97 7.75 -26.35 -4.33
C ASP A 97 8.63 -25.10 -4.11
N GLY A 98 8.53 -24.55 -2.89
CA GLY A 98 9.20 -23.35 -2.41
C GLY A 98 8.79 -22.02 -3.06
N LEU A 99 7.71 -21.98 -3.85
CA LEU A 99 7.18 -20.74 -4.42
C LEU A 99 5.67 -20.62 -4.19
N TYR A 100 5.28 -19.57 -3.47
CA TYR A 100 3.90 -19.30 -3.07
C TYR A 100 3.46 -17.91 -3.52
N ILE A 101 2.15 -17.75 -3.68
CA ILE A 101 1.49 -16.48 -3.96
C ILE A 101 0.63 -16.11 -2.75
N LEU A 102 0.87 -14.93 -2.18
CA LEU A 102 0.00 -14.37 -1.14
C LEU A 102 -1.06 -13.50 -1.82
N GLU A 103 -2.29 -14.00 -1.87
CA GLU A 103 -3.40 -13.31 -2.54
C GLU A 103 -3.95 -12.18 -1.67
N LEU A 104 -3.70 -10.93 -2.06
CA LEU A 104 -4.15 -9.75 -1.31
C LEU A 104 -5.40 -9.10 -1.93
N PHE A 105 -5.99 -9.71 -2.95
CA PHE A 105 -7.07 -9.15 -3.76
C PHE A 105 -8.48 -9.64 -3.37
N HIS A 106 -8.66 -10.24 -2.20
CA HIS A 106 -9.97 -10.74 -1.76
C HIS A 106 -10.86 -9.67 -1.14
N GLY A 107 -10.36 -8.44 -1.00
CA GLY A 107 -11.12 -7.28 -0.53
C GLY A 107 -12.11 -6.72 -1.57
N PRO A 108 -12.97 -5.78 -1.18
CA PRO A 108 -14.11 -5.32 -1.99
C PRO A 108 -13.74 -4.79 -3.39
N THR A 109 -12.52 -4.29 -3.59
CA THR A 109 -12.08 -3.69 -4.85
C THR A 109 -11.11 -4.55 -5.65
N PHE A 110 -10.88 -5.79 -5.20
CA PHE A 110 -10.02 -6.75 -5.86
C PHE A 110 -8.54 -6.33 -5.92
N ALA A 111 -8.07 -5.55 -4.92
CA ALA A 111 -6.69 -5.09 -4.83
C ALA A 111 -6.19 -5.00 -3.38
N PHE A 112 -4.89 -5.19 -3.16
CA PHE A 112 -4.26 -5.21 -1.83
C PHE A 112 -4.50 -3.96 -0.98
N LYS A 113 -4.78 -2.82 -1.63
CA LYS A 113 -5.03 -1.54 -0.96
C LYS A 113 -6.25 -1.62 -0.04
N ASP A 114 -7.16 -2.57 -0.29
CA ASP A 114 -8.31 -2.82 0.56
C ASP A 114 -7.90 -3.15 2.01
N VAL A 115 -6.83 -3.92 2.22
CA VAL A 115 -6.38 -4.32 3.57
C VAL A 115 -6.15 -3.07 4.43
N ALA A 116 -5.47 -2.09 3.87
CA ALA A 116 -5.19 -0.83 4.53
C ALA A 116 -6.43 0.08 4.60
N LEU A 117 -7.12 0.27 3.48
CA LEU A 117 -8.12 1.35 3.36
C LEU A 117 -9.46 1.03 4.03
N GLN A 118 -9.83 -0.25 4.15
CA GLN A 118 -10.97 -0.63 4.98
C GLN A 118 -10.72 -0.27 6.46
N PHE A 119 -9.52 -0.52 6.96
CA PHE A 119 -9.15 -0.17 8.34
C PHE A 119 -9.01 1.33 8.56
N VAL A 120 -8.35 2.05 7.66
CA VAL A 120 -8.19 3.51 7.74
C VAL A 120 -9.54 4.23 7.73
N GLY A 121 -10.49 3.80 6.89
CA GLY A 121 -11.81 4.41 6.84
C GLY A 121 -12.60 4.23 8.14
N ASN A 122 -12.51 3.03 8.75
CA ASN A 122 -13.08 2.77 10.07
C ASN A 122 -12.40 3.61 11.18
N LEU A 123 -11.09 3.82 11.10
CA LEU A 123 -10.37 4.68 12.06
C LEU A 123 -10.81 6.14 11.97
N PHE A 124 -10.96 6.69 10.77
CA PHE A 124 -11.43 8.07 10.58
C PHE A 124 -12.82 8.27 11.19
N GLU A 125 -13.76 7.38 10.89
CA GLU A 125 -15.10 7.42 11.48
C GLU A 125 -15.03 7.34 13.02
N TYR A 126 -14.27 6.40 13.56
CA TYR A 126 -14.12 6.22 15.02
C TYR A 126 -13.58 7.47 15.72
N PHE A 127 -12.50 8.07 15.20
CA PHE A 127 -11.92 9.27 15.81
C PHE A 127 -12.85 10.47 15.70
N LEU A 128 -13.50 10.66 14.56
CA LEU A 128 -14.46 11.75 14.37
C LEU A 128 -15.70 11.60 15.26
N GLU A 129 -16.27 10.40 15.35
CA GLU A 129 -17.41 10.12 16.23
C GLU A 129 -17.04 10.34 17.69
N ARG A 130 -15.87 9.86 18.14
CA ARG A 130 -15.38 10.10 19.51
C ARG A 130 -15.16 11.57 19.82
N LYS A 131 -14.65 12.34 18.85
CA LYS A 131 -14.47 13.78 19.02
C LYS A 131 -15.82 14.48 19.12
N ASN A 132 -16.74 14.17 18.19
CA ASN A 132 -18.08 14.74 18.15
C ASN A 132 -18.94 14.35 19.35
N SER A 133 -18.76 13.17 19.96
CA SER A 133 -19.50 12.77 21.15
C SER A 133 -19.13 13.58 22.40
N LYS A 134 -18.02 14.30 22.38
CA LYS A 134 -17.56 15.18 23.47
C LYS A 134 -17.99 16.63 23.27
N GLU A 135 -18.51 16.98 22.09
CA GLU A 135 -19.01 18.32 21.80
C GLU A 135 -20.36 18.54 22.49
N PRO A 136 -20.62 19.75 23.04
CA PRO A 136 -21.91 20.06 23.63
C PRO A 136 -23.02 20.03 22.57
N ALA A 137 -24.28 19.90 23.01
CA ALA A 137 -25.42 19.98 22.10
C ALA A 137 -25.42 21.32 21.36
N GLY A 138 -25.43 21.27 20.02
CA GLY A 138 -25.30 22.47 19.16
C GLY A 138 -23.87 22.98 18.98
N GLY A 139 -22.86 22.24 19.46
CA GLY A 139 -21.44 22.51 19.24
C GLY A 139 -20.97 22.22 17.81
N GLN A 140 -19.67 22.42 17.57
CA GLN A 140 -19.08 22.21 16.26
C GLN A 140 -19.10 20.71 15.91
N THR A 141 -19.59 20.35 14.72
CA THR A 141 -19.43 18.99 14.19
C THR A 141 -18.11 18.90 13.43
N HIS A 142 -17.17 18.11 13.94
CA HIS A 142 -15.91 17.79 13.27
C HIS A 142 -16.15 16.83 12.12
N ARG A 143 -15.59 17.14 10.95
CA ARG A 143 -15.74 16.38 9.70
C ARG A 143 -14.41 16.28 8.97
N LEU A 144 -14.33 15.37 8.01
CA LEU A 144 -13.19 15.19 7.13
C LEU A 144 -13.66 15.18 5.67
N THR A 145 -13.11 16.06 4.85
CA THR A 145 -13.35 16.06 3.40
C THR A 145 -12.15 15.43 2.72
N VAL A 146 -12.25 14.15 2.39
CA VAL A 146 -11.19 13.44 1.70
C VAL A 146 -11.16 13.83 0.22
N VAL A 147 -10.01 14.28 -0.26
CA VAL A 147 -9.81 14.59 -1.69
C VAL A 147 -8.59 13.82 -2.21
N GLY A 148 -8.76 13.12 -3.33
CA GLY A 148 -7.69 12.33 -3.94
C GLY A 148 -7.77 12.32 -5.46
N ALA A 149 -6.66 11.96 -6.10
CA ALA A 149 -6.58 11.73 -7.54
C ALA A 149 -6.23 10.26 -7.80
N THR A 150 -6.75 9.67 -8.88
CA THR A 150 -6.46 8.29 -9.24
C THR A 150 -6.34 8.05 -10.75
N SER A 151 -5.52 7.07 -11.10
CA SER A 151 -5.51 6.39 -12.40
C SER A 151 -6.42 5.15 -12.43
N GLY A 152 -7.10 4.82 -11.32
CA GLY A 152 -8.11 3.75 -11.23
C GLY A 152 -8.16 3.06 -9.86
N ASP A 153 -7.17 2.20 -9.59
CA ASP A 153 -7.19 1.29 -8.43
C ASP A 153 -7.25 1.99 -7.07
N THR A 154 -6.42 3.01 -6.87
CA THR A 154 -6.32 3.69 -5.57
C THR A 154 -7.62 4.39 -5.20
N GLY A 155 -8.31 5.00 -6.18
CA GLY A 155 -9.59 5.65 -5.96
C GLY A 155 -10.67 4.67 -5.56
N SER A 156 -10.74 3.50 -6.20
CA SER A 156 -11.68 2.44 -5.84
C SER A 156 -11.51 2.03 -4.37
N ALA A 157 -10.29 1.69 -3.95
CA ALA A 157 -10.05 1.25 -2.57
C ALA A 157 -10.33 2.36 -1.53
N ALA A 158 -10.06 3.64 -1.86
CA ALA A 158 -10.40 4.77 -1.00
C ALA A 158 -11.92 4.96 -0.88
N ILE A 159 -12.65 4.88 -2.00
CA ILE A 159 -14.12 4.96 -2.03
C ILE A 159 -14.72 3.86 -1.18
N TYR A 160 -14.32 2.60 -1.39
CA TYR A 160 -14.88 1.49 -0.60
C TYR A 160 -14.46 1.52 0.87
N GLY A 161 -13.32 2.12 1.22
CA GLY A 161 -12.94 2.35 2.62
C GLY A 161 -13.79 3.42 3.30
N LEU A 162 -14.25 4.43 2.54
CA LEU A 162 -14.92 5.62 3.08
C LEU A 162 -16.42 5.70 2.80
N ARG A 163 -16.96 4.85 1.92
CA ARG A 163 -18.39 4.84 1.62
C ARG A 163 -19.21 4.63 2.88
N GLY A 164 -20.23 5.46 3.06
CA GLY A 164 -21.14 5.41 4.21
C GLY A 164 -20.53 5.82 5.55
N LYS A 165 -19.24 6.20 5.63
CA LYS A 165 -18.60 6.63 6.88
C LYS A 165 -19.16 7.97 7.34
N LYS A 166 -19.60 8.03 8.59
CA LYS A 166 -20.14 9.25 9.19
C LYS A 166 -19.08 10.32 9.32
N ASN A 167 -19.50 11.57 9.09
CA ASN A 167 -18.65 12.76 9.17
C ASN A 167 -17.46 12.75 8.21
N VAL A 168 -17.47 11.87 7.19
CA VAL A 168 -16.47 11.81 6.14
C VAL A 168 -17.14 11.94 4.78
N SER A 169 -16.65 12.82 3.92
CA SER A 169 -17.04 12.92 2.51
C SER A 169 -15.80 12.63 1.65
N VAL A 170 -15.95 11.91 0.54
CA VAL A 170 -14.83 11.51 -0.33
C VAL A 170 -15.03 11.98 -1.76
N PHE A 171 -14.04 12.70 -2.27
CA PHE A 171 -13.98 13.27 -3.60
C PHE A 171 -12.78 12.67 -4.34
N ILE A 172 -13.04 11.85 -5.35
CA ILE A 172 -11.99 11.24 -6.18
C ILE A 172 -12.01 11.85 -7.57
N LEU A 173 -10.91 12.54 -7.90
CA LEU A 173 -10.65 13.05 -9.24
C LEU A 173 -10.02 11.93 -10.09
N HIS A 174 -10.53 11.75 -11.29
CA HIS A 174 -9.93 10.87 -12.28
C HIS A 174 -9.96 11.51 -13.67
N PRO A 175 -8.94 11.29 -14.51
CA PRO A 175 -8.94 11.84 -15.86
C PRO A 175 -10.03 11.17 -16.72
N ASN A 176 -10.81 12.01 -17.40
CA ASN A 176 -11.90 11.56 -18.25
C ASN A 176 -11.40 10.63 -19.36
N GLY A 177 -12.03 9.47 -19.51
CA GLY A 177 -11.70 8.48 -20.55
C GLY A 177 -10.32 7.83 -20.44
N ARG A 178 -9.57 8.02 -19.35
CA ARG A 178 -8.22 7.46 -19.15
C ARG A 178 -8.11 6.46 -18.00
N VAL A 179 -9.24 6.03 -17.44
CA VAL A 179 -9.33 4.94 -16.46
C VAL A 179 -9.98 3.74 -17.13
N SER A 180 -9.55 2.52 -16.82
CA SER A 180 -10.16 1.32 -17.42
C SER A 180 -11.65 1.23 -17.06
N PRO A 181 -12.50 0.66 -17.94
CA PRO A 181 -13.94 0.58 -17.69
C PRO A 181 -14.32 -0.12 -16.38
N ILE A 182 -13.58 -1.18 -16.00
CA ILE A 182 -13.81 -1.92 -14.75
C ILE A 182 -13.46 -1.05 -13.55
N GLN A 183 -12.30 -0.40 -13.54
CA GLN A 183 -11.86 0.46 -12.43
C GLN A 183 -12.78 1.68 -12.28
N GLU A 184 -13.17 2.32 -13.39
CA GLU A 184 -14.15 3.41 -13.35
C GLU A 184 -15.50 2.94 -12.82
N ALA A 185 -16.00 1.77 -13.26
CA ALA A 185 -17.26 1.23 -12.75
C ALA A 185 -17.19 0.90 -11.25
N GLN A 186 -16.06 0.37 -10.75
CA GLN A 186 -15.87 0.17 -9.31
C GLN A 186 -16.04 1.48 -8.53
N MET A 187 -15.55 2.61 -9.05
CA MET A 187 -15.68 3.89 -8.37
C MET A 187 -17.09 4.50 -8.50
N THR A 188 -17.63 4.52 -9.71
CA THR A 188 -18.78 5.33 -10.10
C THR A 188 -20.12 4.66 -9.82
N THR A 189 -20.14 3.34 -9.59
CA THR A 189 -21.35 2.59 -9.22
C THR A 189 -21.63 2.57 -7.71
N VAL A 190 -20.78 3.24 -6.92
CA VAL A 190 -20.99 3.44 -5.48
C VAL A 190 -21.83 4.69 -5.25
N LEU A 191 -23.10 4.49 -4.91
CA LEU A 191 -24.10 5.57 -4.81
C LEU A 191 -24.27 6.17 -3.40
N ASP A 192 -23.49 5.70 -2.41
CA ASP A 192 -23.48 6.24 -1.04
C ASP A 192 -23.34 7.76 -1.07
N LYS A 193 -24.15 8.48 -0.28
CA LYS A 193 -24.29 9.94 -0.39
C LYS A 193 -22.98 10.72 -0.21
N ASN A 194 -22.05 10.16 0.55
CA ASN A 194 -20.77 10.80 0.87
C ASN A 194 -19.66 10.51 -0.17
N VAL A 195 -19.98 9.84 -1.28
CA VAL A 195 -19.03 9.45 -2.33
C VAL A 195 -19.24 10.26 -3.60
N HIS A 196 -18.19 10.95 -4.05
CA HIS A 196 -18.23 11.84 -5.20
C HIS A 196 -17.09 11.51 -6.17
N ASN A 197 -17.45 11.14 -7.39
CA ASN A 197 -16.50 10.88 -8.49
C ASN A 197 -16.48 12.08 -9.43
N LEU A 198 -15.30 12.64 -9.64
CA LEU A 198 -15.08 13.83 -10.45
C LEU A 198 -14.27 13.41 -11.69
N SER A 199 -14.94 13.31 -12.84
CA SER A 199 -14.30 13.04 -14.12
C SER A 199 -13.79 14.34 -14.72
N VAL A 200 -12.46 14.52 -14.72
CA VAL A 200 -11.82 15.78 -15.10
C VAL A 200 -11.30 15.70 -16.54
N GLU A 201 -11.66 16.67 -17.37
CA GLU A 201 -11.04 16.84 -18.68
C GLU A 201 -9.56 17.26 -18.51
N GLY A 202 -8.66 16.28 -18.63
CA GLY A 202 -7.24 16.44 -18.40
C GLY A 202 -6.52 15.09 -18.29
N THR A 203 -5.34 15.13 -17.68
CA THR A 203 -4.47 13.98 -17.40
C THR A 203 -4.51 13.58 -15.93
N PHE A 204 -3.87 12.46 -15.59
CA PHE A 204 -3.71 12.07 -14.19
C PHE A 204 -2.85 13.09 -13.42
N ASP A 205 -1.80 13.63 -14.06
CA ASP A 205 -0.92 14.64 -13.46
C ASP A 205 -1.69 15.92 -13.16
N ASP A 206 -2.59 16.36 -14.06
CA ASP A 206 -3.50 17.47 -13.81
C ASP A 206 -4.36 17.24 -12.56
N CYS A 207 -4.93 16.04 -12.42
CA CYS A 207 -5.70 15.67 -11.23
C CYS A 207 -4.84 15.73 -9.96
N GLN A 208 -3.60 15.21 -10.01
CA GLN A 208 -2.68 15.26 -8.88
C GLN A 208 -2.32 16.71 -8.50
N ASP A 209 -2.06 17.55 -9.49
CA ASP A 209 -1.70 18.95 -9.26
C ASP A 209 -2.87 19.76 -8.70
N ILE A 210 -4.09 19.50 -9.15
CA ILE A 210 -5.27 20.10 -8.53
C ILE A 210 -5.36 19.70 -7.06
N VAL A 211 -5.23 18.42 -6.74
CA VAL A 211 -5.27 17.95 -5.33
C VAL A 211 -4.19 18.67 -4.50
N LYS A 212 -2.95 18.77 -5.00
CA LYS A 212 -1.87 19.52 -4.32
C LYS A 212 -2.24 20.99 -4.10
N ASN A 213 -2.83 21.65 -5.09
CA ASN A 213 -3.29 23.04 -4.99
C ASN A 213 -4.37 23.20 -3.91
N LEU A 214 -5.32 22.28 -3.82
CA LEU A 214 -6.37 22.29 -2.78
C LEU A 214 -5.78 22.16 -1.38
N PHE A 215 -4.83 21.23 -1.18
CA PHE A 215 -4.13 21.08 0.11
C PHE A 215 -3.27 22.29 0.47
N GLY A 216 -2.71 22.98 -0.53
CA GLY A 216 -1.96 24.23 -0.34
C GLY A 216 -2.84 25.44 0.00
N ASN A 217 -4.15 25.38 -0.27
CA ASN A 217 -5.10 26.43 0.03
C ASN A 217 -5.53 26.39 1.51
N LYS A 218 -4.86 27.21 2.34
CA LYS A 218 -5.11 27.26 3.80
C LYS A 218 -6.54 27.65 4.16
N GLU A 219 -7.15 28.56 3.43
CA GLU A 219 -8.53 29.01 3.71
C GLU A 219 -9.52 27.87 3.43
N PHE A 220 -9.39 27.25 2.26
CA PHE A 220 -10.22 26.11 1.87
C PHE A 220 -10.04 24.92 2.82
N ASN A 221 -8.80 24.62 3.22
CA ASN A 221 -8.52 23.53 4.15
C ASN A 221 -9.05 23.82 5.57
N THR A 222 -8.94 25.06 6.06
CA THR A 222 -9.50 25.45 7.37
C THR A 222 -11.03 25.32 7.38
N ARG A 223 -11.68 25.64 6.27
CA ARG A 223 -13.15 25.55 6.12
C ARG A 223 -13.63 24.11 6.01
N HIS A 224 -12.99 23.32 5.15
CA HIS A 224 -13.49 22.00 4.72
C HIS A 224 -12.75 20.81 5.33
N HIS A 225 -11.70 21.05 6.12
CA HIS A 225 -10.92 20.04 6.83
C HIS A 225 -10.47 18.93 5.87
N LEU A 226 -9.61 19.28 4.92
CA LEU A 226 -9.19 18.35 3.89
C LEU A 226 -8.37 17.21 4.47
N GLY A 227 -8.83 15.99 4.21
CA GLY A 227 -8.15 14.75 4.50
C GLY A 227 -7.54 14.15 3.25
N ALA A 228 -6.42 13.46 3.41
CA ALA A 228 -5.76 12.78 2.31
C ALA A 228 -5.72 11.27 2.62
N VAL A 229 -6.23 10.43 1.71
CA VAL A 229 -6.12 8.95 1.80
C VAL A 229 -4.86 8.49 1.08
N ASN A 230 -3.76 9.18 1.37
CA ASN A 230 -2.53 9.05 0.60
C ASN A 230 -1.81 7.75 0.96
N SER A 231 -0.92 7.29 0.07
CA SER A 231 -0.05 6.12 0.29
C SER A 231 0.87 6.25 1.51
N ILE A 232 0.98 7.44 2.09
CA ILE A 232 1.90 7.78 3.17
C ILE A 232 1.27 7.72 4.58
N ASN A 233 -0.05 7.57 4.71
CA ASN A 233 -0.68 7.52 6.04
C ASN A 233 -0.13 6.33 6.84
N TRP A 234 0.29 6.58 8.10
CA TRP A 234 0.91 5.54 8.94
C TRP A 234 0.01 4.31 9.14
N ALA A 235 -1.31 4.51 9.31
CA ALA A 235 -2.24 3.40 9.52
C ALA A 235 -2.31 2.45 8.31
N ARG A 236 -1.97 2.91 7.10
CA ARG A 236 -1.87 2.02 5.93
C ARG A 236 -0.72 1.04 6.09
N ILE A 237 0.48 1.54 6.39
CA ILE A 237 1.69 0.72 6.56
C ILE A 237 1.48 -0.27 7.69
N LEU A 238 0.93 0.21 8.81
CA LEU A 238 0.69 -0.60 9.99
C LEU A 238 -0.32 -1.75 9.74
N ALA A 239 -1.43 -1.49 9.03
CA ALA A 239 -2.39 -2.54 8.68
C ALA A 239 -1.77 -3.60 7.74
N GLN A 240 -0.89 -3.16 6.84
CA GLN A 240 -0.20 -4.04 5.90
C GLN A 240 0.81 -4.99 6.58
N THR A 241 1.35 -4.63 7.74
CA THR A 241 2.28 -5.49 8.50
C THR A 241 1.65 -6.85 8.85
N VAL A 242 0.32 -6.88 9.03
CA VAL A 242 -0.43 -8.08 9.47
C VAL A 242 -0.27 -9.25 8.50
N TYR A 243 -0.36 -9.03 7.18
CA TYR A 243 -0.31 -10.13 6.23
C TYR A 243 1.08 -10.76 6.08
N TYR A 244 2.16 -10.09 6.49
CA TYR A 244 3.48 -10.70 6.56
C TYR A 244 3.54 -11.77 7.67
N PHE A 245 2.92 -11.50 8.83
CA PHE A 245 2.77 -12.49 9.90
C PHE A 245 1.80 -13.61 9.51
N GLN A 246 0.66 -13.28 8.89
CA GLN A 246 -0.30 -14.27 8.39
C GLN A 246 0.38 -15.20 7.36
N ALA A 247 1.16 -14.66 6.43
CA ALA A 247 1.86 -15.44 5.41
C ALA A 247 2.88 -16.41 6.04
N TYR A 248 3.62 -15.96 7.06
CA TYR A 248 4.55 -16.81 7.80
C TYR A 248 3.84 -18.00 8.46
N PHE A 249 2.76 -17.75 9.21
CA PHE A 249 2.02 -18.83 9.86
C PHE A 249 1.29 -19.73 8.86
N SER A 250 0.74 -19.16 7.79
CA SER A 250 0.09 -19.93 6.72
C SER A 250 1.07 -20.84 6.00
N LEU A 251 2.31 -20.37 5.74
CA LEU A 251 3.36 -21.20 5.17
C LEU A 251 3.67 -22.37 6.11
N LEU A 252 3.98 -22.10 7.37
CA LEU A 252 4.34 -23.17 8.30
C LEU A 252 3.23 -24.21 8.47
N ARG A 253 1.96 -23.78 8.51
CA ARG A 253 0.81 -24.69 8.47
C ARG A 253 0.79 -25.51 7.19
N SER A 254 1.00 -24.90 6.02
CA SER A 254 1.03 -25.61 4.73
C SER A 254 2.15 -26.65 4.63
N LEU A 255 3.25 -26.44 5.38
CA LEU A 255 4.39 -27.36 5.46
C LEU A 255 4.25 -28.37 6.61
N ASN A 256 3.20 -28.29 7.43
CA ASN A 256 3.06 -29.05 8.69
C ASN A 256 4.25 -28.88 9.65
N ILE A 257 4.83 -27.68 9.69
CA ILE A 257 5.94 -27.32 10.58
C ILE A 257 5.38 -26.61 11.81
N ASP A 258 5.76 -27.07 13.00
CA ASP A 258 5.48 -26.37 14.26
C ASP A 258 6.29 -25.04 14.29
N PRO A 259 5.66 -23.86 14.41
CA PRO A 259 6.36 -22.58 14.49
C PRO A 259 7.33 -22.41 15.65
N ALA A 260 7.18 -23.21 16.71
CA ALA A 260 8.11 -23.23 17.84
C ALA A 260 9.27 -24.22 17.66
N SER A 261 9.31 -24.98 16.56
CA SER A 261 10.35 -25.98 16.31
C SER A 261 11.63 -25.39 15.70
N ALA A 262 12.75 -26.07 15.93
CA ALA A 262 14.02 -25.75 15.27
C ALA A 262 14.02 -26.00 13.75
N GLU A 263 12.99 -26.65 13.21
CA GLU A 263 12.80 -26.78 11.77
C GLU A 263 12.29 -25.47 11.17
N ALA A 264 11.38 -24.76 11.85
CA ALA A 264 10.90 -23.45 11.42
C ALA A 264 12.05 -22.43 11.27
N ASP A 265 13.07 -22.50 12.13
CA ASP A 265 14.25 -21.63 12.08
C ASP A 265 15.20 -21.93 10.92
N LYS A 266 15.03 -23.08 10.23
CA LYS A 266 15.86 -23.47 9.08
C LYS A 266 15.27 -23.04 7.74
N ILE A 267 14.03 -22.56 7.72
CA ILE A 267 13.39 -22.09 6.50
C ILE A 267 13.87 -20.67 6.22
N ASN A 268 14.47 -20.46 5.05
CA ASN A 268 14.78 -19.12 4.55
C ASN A 268 13.50 -18.54 3.95
N PHE A 269 12.96 -17.52 4.61
CA PHE A 269 11.65 -16.96 4.29
C PHE A 269 11.80 -15.61 3.58
N ASP A 270 11.63 -15.62 2.26
CA ASP A 270 11.79 -14.45 1.42
C ASP A 270 10.45 -13.96 0.88
N PHE A 271 10.29 -12.64 0.76
CA PHE A 271 9.14 -12.02 0.11
C PHE A 271 9.56 -11.31 -1.17
N SER A 272 8.82 -11.53 -2.25
CA SER A 272 8.91 -10.70 -3.45
C SER A 272 7.71 -9.79 -3.56
N VAL A 273 7.96 -8.48 -3.56
CA VAL A 273 6.92 -7.45 -3.44
C VAL A 273 6.93 -6.56 -4.68
N PRO A 274 5.90 -6.62 -5.55
CA PRO A 274 5.68 -5.64 -6.60
C PRO A 274 5.56 -4.23 -5.98
N THR A 275 6.56 -3.39 -6.22
CA THR A 275 6.75 -2.16 -5.44
C THR A 275 6.73 -0.91 -6.31
N GLY A 276 5.73 -0.05 -6.06
CA GLY A 276 5.73 1.35 -6.47
C GLY A 276 6.18 2.24 -5.31
N ASN A 277 5.23 2.76 -4.54
CA ASN A 277 5.44 3.74 -3.45
C ASN A 277 6.07 3.20 -2.14
N PHE A 278 6.73 2.04 -2.15
CA PHE A 278 7.43 1.40 -1.02
C PHE A 278 6.59 0.98 0.20
N GLY A 279 5.31 1.37 0.29
CA GLY A 279 4.53 1.18 1.52
C GLY A 279 4.30 -0.29 1.89
N ASP A 280 4.09 -1.14 0.89
CA ASP A 280 3.89 -2.58 1.08
C ASP A 280 5.15 -3.26 1.61
N VAL A 281 6.25 -3.21 0.86
CA VAL A 281 7.53 -3.82 1.27
C VAL A 281 8.07 -3.20 2.57
N LEU A 282 7.77 -1.93 2.85
CA LEU A 282 8.10 -1.29 4.11
C LEU A 282 7.33 -1.90 5.30
N ALA A 283 6.08 -2.33 5.10
CA ALA A 283 5.36 -3.06 6.14
C ALA A 283 6.03 -4.40 6.46
N GLY A 284 6.57 -5.09 5.43
CA GLY A 284 7.43 -6.26 5.61
C GLY A 284 8.71 -5.95 6.38
N TYR A 285 9.31 -4.78 6.13
CA TYR A 285 10.45 -4.29 6.91
C TYR A 285 10.08 -4.05 8.38
N TYR A 286 8.92 -3.46 8.67
CA TYR A 286 8.46 -3.32 10.05
C TYR A 286 8.26 -4.70 10.71
N ALA A 287 7.65 -5.67 10.02
CA ALA A 287 7.51 -7.04 10.53
C ALA A 287 8.87 -7.68 10.85
N TYR A 288 9.85 -7.56 9.95
CA TYR A 288 11.24 -7.99 10.17
C TYR A 288 11.84 -7.32 11.40
N ARG A 289 11.73 -5.98 11.50
CA ARG A 289 12.27 -5.20 12.61
C ARG A 289 11.62 -5.52 13.96
N MET A 290 10.37 -5.99 13.97
CA MET A 290 9.69 -6.48 15.18
C MET A 290 10.23 -7.85 15.63
N GLY A 291 10.79 -8.64 14.70
CA GLY A 291 11.36 -9.97 14.97
C GLY A 291 10.81 -11.11 14.11
N LEU A 292 10.03 -10.83 13.06
CA LEU A 292 9.65 -11.86 12.08
C LEU A 292 10.91 -12.38 11.38
N PRO A 293 11.14 -13.71 11.27
CA PRO A 293 12.38 -14.27 10.73
C PRO A 293 12.42 -14.22 9.19
N THR A 294 12.31 -13.01 8.63
CA THR A 294 12.43 -12.76 7.19
C THR A 294 13.90 -12.77 6.79
N ASN A 295 14.25 -13.49 5.72
CA ASN A 295 15.60 -13.55 5.18
C ASN A 295 15.86 -12.39 4.20
N LYS A 296 15.01 -12.23 3.16
CA LYS A 296 15.03 -11.10 2.23
C LYS A 296 13.65 -10.53 1.92
N LEU A 297 13.64 -9.22 1.66
CA LEU A 297 12.55 -8.46 1.07
C LEU A 297 12.98 -8.00 -0.33
N LEU A 298 12.52 -8.68 -1.37
CA LEU A 298 12.83 -8.36 -2.76
C LEU A 298 11.88 -7.26 -3.25
N ILE A 299 12.47 -6.16 -3.70
CA ILE A 299 11.77 -5.02 -4.30
C ILE A 299 11.67 -5.29 -5.80
N ALA A 300 10.51 -5.75 -6.26
CA ALA A 300 10.24 -5.97 -7.67
C ALA A 300 9.67 -4.68 -8.28
N THR A 301 10.48 -4.01 -9.10
CA THR A 301 10.06 -2.82 -9.85
C THR A 301 9.75 -3.17 -11.30
N ASN A 302 8.86 -2.42 -11.94
CA ASN A 302 8.74 -2.44 -13.38
C ASN A 302 9.85 -1.57 -14.01
N GLU A 303 9.65 -1.05 -15.22
CA GLU A 303 10.66 -0.21 -15.87
C GLU A 303 10.87 1.16 -15.20
N ASN A 304 9.97 1.58 -14.31
CA ASN A 304 10.15 2.74 -13.43
C ASN A 304 10.94 2.33 -12.18
N ASP A 305 12.26 2.30 -12.34
CA ASP A 305 13.18 1.48 -11.54
C ASP A 305 14.01 2.29 -10.53
N ILE A 306 13.54 3.46 -10.09
CA ILE A 306 14.29 4.35 -9.17
C ILE A 306 14.80 3.62 -7.92
N LEU A 307 14.03 2.67 -7.40
CA LEU A 307 14.42 1.85 -6.26
C LEU A 307 15.56 0.88 -6.63
N TYR A 308 15.42 0.15 -7.74
CA TYR A 308 16.48 -0.75 -8.24
C TYR A 308 17.80 0.01 -8.46
N ARG A 309 17.75 1.17 -9.13
CA ARG A 309 18.93 2.01 -9.38
C ARG A 309 19.55 2.57 -8.10
N PHE A 310 18.75 2.90 -7.08
CA PHE A 310 19.29 3.29 -5.78
C PHE A 310 20.14 2.18 -5.16
N PHE A 311 19.63 0.95 -5.15
CA PHE A 311 20.36 -0.19 -4.63
C PHE A 311 21.61 -0.50 -5.45
N ALA A 312 21.64 -0.20 -6.75
CA ALA A 312 22.81 -0.39 -7.60
C ALA A 312 23.88 0.71 -7.50
N SER A 313 23.46 1.98 -7.33
CA SER A 313 24.31 3.16 -7.60
C SER A 313 24.37 4.22 -6.48
N GLN A 314 23.76 3.93 -5.32
CA GLN A 314 23.67 4.84 -4.17
C GLN A 314 22.94 6.17 -4.45
N ALA A 315 22.47 6.39 -5.67
CA ALA A 315 21.74 7.57 -6.10
C ALA A 315 20.25 7.29 -6.10
N TYR A 316 19.50 8.16 -5.42
CA TYR A 316 18.05 8.21 -5.56
C TYR A 316 17.71 9.32 -6.55
N GLU A 317 17.60 8.95 -7.82
CA GLU A 317 17.55 9.89 -8.95
C GLU A 317 16.25 9.71 -9.74
N LYS A 318 15.50 10.80 -9.88
CA LYS A 318 14.32 10.82 -10.76
C LYS A 318 14.76 10.56 -12.19
N GLN A 319 14.08 9.64 -12.85
CA GLN A 319 14.17 9.49 -14.31
C GLN A 319 12.81 9.74 -14.91
N THR A 320 12.80 10.52 -15.97
CA THR A 320 11.62 10.84 -16.75
C THR A 320 11.75 10.24 -18.14
N GLY A 321 10.63 9.87 -18.75
CA GLY A 321 10.56 9.51 -20.16
C GLY A 321 10.93 10.68 -21.08
N GLU A 322 10.92 10.42 -22.39
CA GLU A 322 11.22 11.42 -23.43
C GLU A 322 10.29 12.65 -23.37
N ASP A 323 9.08 12.48 -22.84
CA ASP A 323 8.06 13.51 -22.63
C ASP A 323 8.15 14.19 -21.25
N GLY A 324 9.14 13.84 -20.43
CA GLY A 324 9.29 14.36 -19.07
C GLY A 324 8.40 13.66 -18.02
N GLY A 325 7.63 12.63 -18.40
CA GLY A 325 6.70 11.91 -17.54
C GLY A 325 7.23 10.59 -16.96
N VAL A 326 6.36 9.85 -16.27
CA VAL A 326 6.60 8.46 -15.87
C VAL A 326 6.45 7.56 -17.11
N LYS A 327 7.31 6.54 -17.27
CA LYS A 327 7.14 5.58 -18.36
C LYS A 327 5.89 4.73 -18.11
N ALA A 328 4.96 4.70 -19.06
CA ALA A 328 3.81 3.80 -18.99
C ALA A 328 4.25 2.34 -19.16
N THR A 329 3.71 1.44 -18.32
CA THR A 329 3.97 0.00 -18.37
C THR A 329 2.67 -0.81 -18.29
N LEU A 330 2.77 -2.15 -18.39
CA LEU A 330 1.64 -3.05 -18.12
C LEU A 330 1.20 -3.08 -16.64
N SER A 331 2.02 -2.53 -15.74
CA SER A 331 1.77 -2.51 -14.29
C SER A 331 1.61 -1.07 -13.75
N PRO A 332 0.58 -0.34 -14.20
CA PRO A 332 0.48 1.12 -14.02
C PRO A 332 0.36 1.57 -12.55
N ALA A 333 0.00 0.70 -11.61
CA ALA A 333 -0.02 1.07 -10.20
C ALA A 333 1.38 1.17 -9.57
N MET A 334 2.42 0.73 -10.29
CA MET A 334 3.83 0.81 -9.94
C MET A 334 4.59 1.89 -10.71
N ASP A 335 3.95 2.52 -11.70
CA ASP A 335 4.52 3.60 -12.49
C ASP A 335 4.70 4.85 -11.60
N ILE A 336 5.93 5.08 -11.12
CA ILE A 336 6.25 6.18 -10.19
C ILE A 336 7.57 6.87 -10.56
N LEU A 337 7.64 8.20 -10.37
CA LEU A 337 8.91 8.96 -10.41
C LEU A 337 9.68 8.89 -9.09
N VAL A 338 8.94 8.92 -7.98
CA VAL A 338 9.46 8.94 -6.62
C VAL A 338 8.60 8.02 -5.77
N SER A 339 9.26 7.11 -5.07
CA SER A 339 8.62 6.20 -4.13
C SER A 339 8.40 6.86 -2.77
N SER A 340 7.14 7.22 -2.48
CA SER A 340 6.83 8.10 -1.35
C SER A 340 7.29 7.56 0.02
N ASN A 341 7.09 6.27 0.30
CA ASN A 341 7.42 5.70 1.61
C ASN A 341 8.91 5.33 1.75
N PHE A 342 9.70 5.46 0.69
CA PHE A 342 11.14 5.21 0.76
C PHE A 342 11.84 6.16 1.75
N GLU A 343 11.29 7.37 1.94
CA GLU A 343 11.73 8.33 2.97
C GLU A 343 11.75 7.73 4.38
N ARG A 344 10.82 6.82 4.72
CA ARG A 344 10.80 6.16 6.03
C ARG A 344 11.98 5.22 6.21
N LEU A 345 12.34 4.45 5.18
CA LEU A 345 13.54 3.60 5.22
C LEU A 345 14.80 4.46 5.34
N LEU A 346 14.90 5.54 4.54
CA LEU A 346 16.03 6.47 4.59
C LEU A 346 16.26 7.04 5.98
N TRP A 347 15.20 7.30 6.76
CA TRP A 347 15.35 7.73 8.15
C TRP A 347 16.04 6.69 9.03
N TYR A 348 15.65 5.41 8.94
CA TYR A 348 16.32 4.35 9.70
C TYR A 348 17.77 4.17 9.24
N LEU A 349 18.03 4.23 7.93
CA LEU A 349 19.40 4.17 7.41
C LEU A 349 20.24 5.35 7.88
N ALA A 350 19.70 6.57 7.88
CA ALA A 350 20.38 7.76 8.42
C ALA A 350 20.64 7.62 9.92
N ARG A 351 19.69 7.05 10.68
CA ARG A 351 19.82 6.85 12.12
C ARG A 351 20.86 5.79 12.50
N GLU A 352 20.96 4.72 11.72
CA GLU A 352 21.82 3.57 12.00
C GLU A 352 23.22 3.70 11.41
N THR A 353 23.36 4.46 10.33
CA THR A 353 24.64 4.66 9.66
C THR A 353 25.19 6.07 9.81
N GLY A 354 24.42 7.01 10.38
CA GLY A 354 24.84 8.38 10.63
C GLY A 354 25.84 8.54 11.79
N PRO A 355 25.95 9.75 12.36
CA PRO A 355 26.79 9.99 13.54
C PRO A 355 26.40 9.07 14.70
N SER A 356 27.37 8.60 15.49
CA SER A 356 27.16 7.77 16.67
C SER A 356 27.26 8.54 17.99
N GLU A 357 27.70 9.80 17.94
CA GLU A 357 27.86 10.66 19.11
C GLU A 357 26.57 11.42 19.43
N GLY A 358 26.13 11.33 20.68
CA GLY A 358 24.94 11.98 21.20
C GLY A 358 24.02 11.00 21.92
N ASN A 359 23.04 11.51 22.66
CA ASN A 359 22.01 10.68 23.25
C ASN A 359 21.00 10.18 22.17
N ALA A 360 20.14 9.23 22.54
CA ALA A 360 19.21 8.61 21.59
C ALA A 360 18.32 9.62 20.83
N GLU A 361 17.88 10.69 21.51
CA GLU A 361 17.03 11.72 20.91
C GLU A 361 17.82 12.61 19.95
N GLU A 362 19.03 13.04 20.33
CA GLU A 362 19.92 13.82 19.47
C GLU A 362 20.27 13.07 18.18
N LEU A 363 20.45 11.76 18.26
CA LEU A 363 20.71 10.91 17.10
C LEU A 363 19.48 10.80 16.18
N CYS A 364 18.27 10.81 16.75
CA CYS A 364 17.03 10.86 15.97
C CYS A 364 16.85 12.20 15.26
N ASP A 365 17.23 13.30 15.93
CA ASP A 365 17.19 14.64 15.34
C ASP A 365 18.19 14.79 14.19
N LYS A 366 19.42 14.28 14.36
CA LYS A 366 20.43 14.24 13.29
C LYS A 366 19.91 13.43 12.09
N ALA A 367 19.28 12.29 12.31
CA ALA A 367 18.68 11.50 11.24
C ALA A 367 17.58 12.29 10.50
N GLY A 368 16.71 12.99 11.24
CA GLY A 368 15.68 13.85 10.66
C GLY A 368 16.25 14.98 9.80
N GLN A 369 17.32 15.63 10.28
CA GLN A 369 18.03 16.68 9.53
C GLN A 369 18.67 16.14 8.25
N THR A 370 19.30 14.96 8.31
CA THR A 370 19.89 14.30 7.13
C THR A 370 18.82 14.01 6.07
N VAL A 371 17.70 13.38 6.46
CA VAL A 371 16.61 13.09 5.53
C VAL A 371 16.01 14.36 4.94
N ASN A 372 15.82 15.40 5.75
CA ASN A 372 15.33 16.68 5.26
C ASN A 372 16.28 17.30 4.21
N GLY A 373 17.59 17.18 4.40
CA GLY A 373 18.60 17.58 3.40
C GLY A 373 18.46 16.82 2.08
N TRP A 374 18.37 15.49 2.14
CA TRP A 374 18.14 14.66 0.95
C TRP A 374 16.85 14.99 0.21
N MET A 375 15.76 15.25 0.94
CA MET A 375 14.48 15.62 0.32
C MET A 375 14.53 17.01 -0.32
N LYS A 376 15.34 17.92 0.22
CA LYS A 376 15.61 19.23 -0.40
C LYS A 376 16.40 19.07 -1.70
N GLU A 377 17.49 18.30 -1.68
CA GLU A 377 18.29 17.97 -2.88
C GLU A 377 17.44 17.29 -3.96
N LEU A 378 16.58 16.31 -3.59
CA LEU A 378 15.65 15.67 -4.54
C LEU A 378 14.69 16.66 -5.20
N LYS A 379 14.27 17.69 -4.46
CA LYS A 379 13.34 18.72 -4.95
C LYS A 379 14.04 19.71 -5.88
N GLU A 380 15.25 20.13 -5.53
CA GLU A 380 16.01 21.16 -6.24
C GLU A 380 16.76 20.60 -7.46
N GLU A 381 17.41 19.45 -7.30
CA GLU A 381 18.34 18.87 -8.28
C GLU A 381 17.78 17.59 -8.94
N GLY A 382 16.68 17.03 -8.42
CA GLY A 382 16.10 15.78 -8.93
C GLY A 382 16.82 14.50 -8.47
N VAL A 383 17.88 14.64 -7.67
CA VAL A 383 18.71 13.53 -7.18
C VAL A 383 19.34 13.86 -5.82
N PHE A 384 19.53 12.84 -4.98
CA PHE A 384 20.49 12.87 -3.88
C PHE A 384 21.28 11.57 -3.84
N ARG A 385 22.42 11.56 -3.13
CA ARG A 385 23.25 10.38 -2.94
C ARG A 385 23.44 10.08 -1.46
N VAL A 386 23.45 8.81 -1.12
CA VAL A 386 23.75 8.33 0.24
C VAL A 386 25.16 7.73 0.29
N ALA A 387 25.71 7.62 1.50
CA ALA A 387 26.98 6.94 1.71
C ALA A 387 26.85 5.42 1.50
N ASP A 388 27.93 4.76 1.07
CA ASP A 388 27.96 3.30 0.82
C ASP A 388 27.44 2.48 1.99
N LYS A 389 27.80 2.86 3.23
CA LYS A 389 27.33 2.20 4.45
C LYS A 389 25.80 2.15 4.57
N ALA A 390 25.08 3.15 4.06
CA ALA A 390 23.61 3.16 4.08
C ALA A 390 23.03 2.11 3.11
N VAL A 391 23.59 1.99 1.90
CA VAL A 391 23.15 0.96 0.93
C VAL A 391 23.55 -0.43 1.39
N LEU A 392 24.76 -0.61 1.92
CA LEU A 392 25.19 -1.89 2.50
C LEU A 392 24.28 -2.31 3.65
N LYS A 393 23.90 -1.37 4.53
CA LYS A 393 22.93 -1.63 5.61
C LYS A 393 21.56 -2.02 5.07
N ALA A 394 21.07 -1.35 4.03
CA ALA A 394 19.81 -1.72 3.40
C ALA A 394 19.86 -3.12 2.76
N ARG A 395 20.98 -3.47 2.09
CA ARG A 395 21.19 -4.78 1.43
C ARG A 395 21.24 -5.96 2.40
N GLU A 396 21.39 -5.73 3.71
CA GLU A 396 21.26 -6.80 4.70
C GLU A 396 19.89 -7.48 4.61
N ILE A 397 18.81 -6.72 4.38
CA ILE A 397 17.44 -7.24 4.30
C ILE A 397 16.78 -7.07 2.93
N PHE A 398 17.18 -6.07 2.13
CA PHE A 398 16.58 -5.82 0.82
C PHE A 398 17.44 -6.35 -0.33
N ASP A 399 16.78 -6.81 -1.38
CA ASP A 399 17.34 -6.92 -2.73
C ASP A 399 16.35 -6.25 -3.70
N ALA A 400 16.73 -5.99 -4.94
CA ALA A 400 15.88 -5.32 -5.91
C ALA A 400 16.08 -5.87 -7.32
N ALA A 401 14.98 -5.96 -8.07
CA ALA A 401 14.98 -6.35 -9.48
C ALA A 401 14.12 -5.38 -10.30
N ARG A 402 14.49 -5.25 -11.57
CA ARG A 402 13.75 -4.51 -12.59
C ARG A 402 13.17 -5.50 -13.59
N VAL A 403 11.88 -5.40 -13.87
CA VAL A 403 11.17 -6.28 -14.80
C VAL A 403 10.53 -5.44 -15.91
N THR A 404 10.73 -5.84 -17.16
CA THR A 404 10.16 -5.20 -18.36
C THR A 404 8.76 -5.71 -18.68
N ASP A 405 8.02 -5.02 -19.54
CA ASP A 405 6.70 -5.49 -20.01
C ASP A 405 6.77 -6.82 -20.78
N VAL A 406 7.90 -7.06 -21.47
CA VAL A 406 8.15 -8.33 -22.17
C VAL A 406 8.30 -9.47 -21.17
N GLU A 407 9.10 -9.28 -20.12
CA GLU A 407 9.27 -10.25 -19.04
C GLU A 407 7.98 -10.45 -18.24
N THR A 408 7.22 -9.37 -18.00
CA THR A 408 5.91 -9.39 -17.35
C THR A 408 4.93 -10.27 -18.12
N SER A 409 4.79 -10.04 -19.43
CA SER A 409 3.92 -10.84 -20.31
C SER A 409 4.38 -12.30 -20.39
N ALA A 410 5.70 -12.53 -20.41
CA ALA A 410 6.27 -13.87 -20.41
C ALA A 410 5.97 -14.62 -19.11
N ALA A 411 6.03 -13.94 -17.95
CA ALA A 411 5.68 -14.52 -16.66
C ALA A 411 4.18 -14.89 -16.58
N ILE A 412 3.28 -14.01 -17.06
CA ILE A 412 1.84 -14.32 -17.14
C ILE A 412 1.61 -15.61 -17.94
N ARG A 413 2.23 -15.74 -19.11
CA ARG A 413 2.13 -16.96 -19.94
C ARG A 413 2.70 -18.19 -19.24
N ALA A 414 3.89 -18.07 -18.65
CA ALA A 414 4.61 -19.19 -18.05
C ALA A 414 3.89 -19.77 -16.83
N PHE A 415 3.14 -18.95 -16.07
CA PHE A 415 2.35 -19.43 -14.94
C PHE A 415 0.97 -19.95 -15.34
N TYR A 416 0.38 -19.43 -16.42
CA TYR A 416 -0.88 -19.94 -16.94
C TYR A 416 -0.70 -21.33 -17.61
N GLU A 417 0.35 -21.51 -18.41
CA GLU A 417 0.68 -22.78 -19.06
C GLU A 417 2.08 -23.25 -18.62
N PRO A 418 2.21 -23.78 -17.39
CA PRO A 418 3.51 -24.18 -16.87
C PRO A 418 4.07 -25.38 -17.64
N LYS A 419 5.34 -25.28 -18.03
CA LYS A 419 6.07 -26.39 -18.69
C LYS A 419 6.29 -27.59 -17.77
N ASN A 420 6.38 -27.33 -16.46
CA ASN A 420 6.53 -28.36 -15.45
C ASN A 420 5.15 -28.74 -14.90
N THR A 421 4.74 -29.99 -15.09
CA THR A 421 3.43 -30.48 -14.60
C THR A 421 3.29 -30.49 -13.09
N ALA A 422 4.40 -30.35 -12.33
CA ALA A 422 4.36 -30.19 -10.88
C ALA A 422 3.99 -28.76 -10.44
N GLN A 423 3.93 -27.80 -11.36
CA GLN A 423 3.46 -26.44 -11.11
C GLN A 423 1.97 -26.34 -11.43
N THR A 424 1.20 -25.79 -10.50
CA THR A 424 -0.22 -25.54 -10.70
C THR A 424 -0.42 -24.33 -11.63
N PRO A 425 -1.23 -24.44 -12.70
CA PRO A 425 -1.63 -23.31 -13.52
C PRO A 425 -2.22 -22.17 -12.68
N TYR A 426 -1.81 -20.94 -12.95
CA TYR A 426 -2.24 -19.76 -12.22
C TYR A 426 -2.24 -18.51 -13.12
N VAL A 427 -3.34 -17.75 -13.13
CA VAL A 427 -3.43 -16.50 -13.90
C VAL A 427 -2.89 -15.35 -13.05
N LEU A 428 -1.85 -14.68 -13.53
CA LEU A 428 -1.26 -13.52 -12.88
C LEU A 428 -1.84 -12.23 -13.46
N ASP A 429 -2.12 -11.26 -12.59
CA ASP A 429 -2.19 -9.86 -13.02
C ASP A 429 -0.76 -9.34 -13.32
N PRO A 430 -0.59 -8.27 -14.12
CA PRO A 430 0.74 -7.77 -14.49
C PRO A 430 1.60 -7.32 -13.30
N HIS A 431 1.02 -6.84 -12.20
CA HIS A 431 1.79 -6.45 -11.01
C HIS A 431 2.34 -7.68 -10.30
N THR A 432 1.50 -8.70 -10.08
CA THR A 432 1.96 -9.99 -9.54
C THR A 432 3.01 -10.63 -10.45
N ALA A 433 2.84 -10.53 -11.77
CA ALA A 433 3.80 -11.01 -12.77
C ALA A 433 5.19 -10.38 -12.59
N VAL A 434 5.28 -9.09 -12.29
CA VAL A 434 6.55 -8.43 -11.93
C VAL A 434 7.16 -9.05 -10.65
N GLY A 435 6.35 -9.29 -9.63
CA GLY A 435 6.80 -9.93 -8.38
C GLY A 435 7.35 -11.33 -8.58
N VAL A 436 6.65 -12.18 -9.34
CA VAL A 436 7.13 -13.55 -9.59
C VAL A 436 8.34 -13.57 -10.53
N ALA A 437 8.41 -12.68 -11.53
CA ALA A 437 9.56 -12.60 -12.42
C ALA A 437 10.84 -12.21 -11.65
N ALA A 438 10.73 -11.24 -10.74
CA ALA A 438 11.83 -10.88 -9.83
C ALA A 438 12.21 -12.04 -8.90
N ALA A 439 11.24 -12.80 -8.39
CA ALA A 439 11.48 -13.96 -7.54
C ALA A 439 12.23 -15.07 -8.30
N GLU A 440 11.80 -15.38 -9.53
CA GLU A 440 12.46 -16.37 -10.40
C GLU A 440 13.87 -15.93 -10.80
N GLU A 441 14.09 -14.65 -11.09
CA GLU A 441 15.43 -14.08 -11.31
C GLU A 441 16.32 -14.25 -10.08
N TYR A 442 15.82 -13.92 -8.88
CA TYR A 442 16.54 -14.04 -7.63
C TYR A 442 16.92 -15.50 -7.31
N ILE A 443 15.98 -16.44 -7.49
CA ILE A 443 16.24 -17.89 -7.33
C ILE A 443 17.39 -18.32 -8.24
N GLN A 444 17.39 -17.88 -9.50
CA GLN A 444 18.42 -18.24 -10.47
C GLN A 444 19.76 -17.58 -10.17
N ARG A 445 19.77 -16.26 -9.90
CA ARG A 445 20.99 -15.47 -9.62
C ARG A 445 21.72 -15.97 -8.39
N GLU A 446 21.00 -16.26 -7.31
CA GLU A 446 21.59 -16.73 -6.05
C GLU A 446 21.71 -18.26 -5.98
N ASN A 447 21.28 -18.98 -7.03
CA ASN A 447 21.31 -20.44 -7.12
C ASN A 447 20.62 -21.12 -5.91
N LEU A 448 19.44 -20.59 -5.55
CA LEU A 448 18.67 -21.04 -4.38
C LEU A 448 18.13 -22.46 -4.59
N LYS A 449 18.03 -23.19 -3.47
CA LYS A 449 17.44 -24.53 -3.45
C LYS A 449 16.09 -24.46 -2.74
N THR A 450 15.04 -24.40 -3.54
CA THR A 450 13.67 -24.27 -3.04
C THR A 450 13.25 -25.47 -2.18
N TYR A 451 12.50 -25.20 -1.12
CA TYR A 451 11.91 -26.22 -0.24
C TYR A 451 11.00 -27.18 -1.03
N PRO A 452 11.07 -28.51 -0.79
CA PRO A 452 11.79 -29.20 0.29
C PRO A 452 13.22 -29.63 -0.06
N SER A 453 13.71 -29.36 -1.29
CA SER A 453 15.05 -29.78 -1.71
C SER A 453 16.17 -28.94 -1.08
N GLY A 454 15.83 -27.75 -0.58
CA GLY A 454 16.66 -26.92 0.29
C GLY A 454 15.81 -26.10 1.25
N PRO A 455 16.37 -25.07 1.90
CA PRO A 455 15.66 -24.28 2.90
C PRO A 455 14.82 -23.13 2.32
N ASP A 456 14.96 -22.81 1.04
CA ASP A 456 14.49 -21.54 0.49
C ASP A 456 13.00 -21.55 0.14
N VAL A 457 12.25 -20.57 0.65
CA VAL A 457 10.86 -20.33 0.30
C VAL A 457 10.66 -18.87 -0.09
N LEU A 458 10.04 -18.67 -1.26
CA LEU A 458 9.67 -17.35 -1.75
C LEU A 458 8.15 -17.20 -1.73
N ILE A 459 7.68 -16.10 -1.14
CA ILE A 459 6.29 -15.67 -1.19
C ILE A 459 6.19 -14.41 -2.04
N CYS A 460 5.51 -14.50 -3.18
CA CYS A 460 5.23 -13.35 -4.04
C CYS A 460 3.88 -12.75 -3.67
N LEU A 461 3.83 -11.43 -3.44
CA LEU A 461 2.58 -10.75 -3.12
C LEU A 461 1.76 -10.53 -4.39
N ALA A 462 0.55 -11.09 -4.42
CA ALA A 462 -0.41 -10.83 -5.49
C ALA A 462 -1.28 -9.62 -5.15
N THR A 463 -0.93 -8.50 -5.76
CA THR A 463 -1.42 -7.17 -5.35
C THR A 463 -2.74 -6.78 -6.01
N ALA A 464 -3.14 -7.45 -7.09
CA ALA A 464 -4.43 -7.25 -7.73
C ALA A 464 -4.96 -8.56 -8.32
N HIS A 465 -6.29 -8.64 -8.44
CA HIS A 465 -6.91 -9.72 -9.19
C HIS A 465 -6.68 -9.53 -10.69
N PRO A 466 -6.43 -10.60 -11.48
CA PRO A 466 -6.13 -10.45 -12.91
C PRO A 466 -7.24 -9.75 -13.70
N ALA A 467 -8.50 -9.90 -13.27
CA ALA A 467 -9.64 -9.23 -13.90
C ALA A 467 -9.59 -7.69 -13.87
N LYS A 468 -8.77 -7.09 -13.00
CA LYS A 468 -8.60 -5.63 -12.95
C LYS A 468 -7.81 -5.07 -14.12
N PHE A 469 -6.99 -5.91 -14.76
CA PHE A 469 -6.08 -5.55 -15.83
C PHE A 469 -6.31 -6.44 -17.04
N SER A 470 -7.58 -6.50 -17.48
CA SER A 470 -8.04 -7.42 -18.53
C SER A 470 -7.19 -7.34 -19.79
N GLU A 471 -6.89 -6.14 -20.27
CA GLU A 471 -6.10 -5.93 -21.49
C GLU A 471 -4.71 -6.57 -21.41
N ALA A 472 -3.99 -6.40 -20.29
CA ALA A 472 -2.66 -6.98 -20.11
C ALA A 472 -2.70 -8.52 -20.05
N VAL A 473 -3.71 -9.06 -19.37
CA VAL A 473 -3.91 -10.52 -19.23
C VAL A 473 -4.32 -11.13 -20.57
N GLU A 474 -5.30 -10.54 -21.26
CA GLU A 474 -5.77 -10.99 -22.57
C GLU A 474 -4.68 -10.91 -23.62
N ASN A 475 -3.96 -9.79 -23.72
CA ASN A 475 -2.84 -9.66 -24.67
C ASN A 475 -1.71 -10.65 -24.39
N SER A 476 -1.53 -11.05 -23.13
CA SER A 476 -0.57 -12.06 -22.74
C SER A 476 -1.04 -13.47 -23.09
N LEU A 477 -2.34 -13.78 -22.97
CA LEU A 477 -2.85 -15.15 -23.03
C LEU A 477 -3.71 -15.47 -24.28
N ASN A 478 -4.03 -14.49 -25.13
CA ASN A 478 -4.90 -14.67 -26.31
C ASN A 478 -4.41 -15.72 -27.32
N SER A 479 -3.12 -16.01 -27.33
CA SER A 479 -2.49 -17.01 -28.21
C SER A 479 -2.42 -18.40 -27.58
N VAL A 480 -2.76 -18.53 -26.29
CA VAL A 480 -2.78 -19.81 -25.57
C VAL A 480 -4.10 -20.52 -25.86
N ALA A 481 -4.00 -21.75 -26.35
CA ALA A 481 -5.18 -22.52 -26.75
C ALA A 481 -6.10 -22.80 -25.56
N GLY A 482 -7.39 -22.47 -25.70
CA GLY A 482 -8.41 -22.75 -24.69
C GLY A 482 -8.58 -21.68 -23.62
N PHE A 483 -7.74 -20.63 -23.59
CA PHE A 483 -7.92 -19.48 -22.71
C PHE A 483 -9.20 -18.71 -23.08
N ASN A 484 -9.98 -18.37 -22.05
CA ASN A 484 -11.15 -17.53 -22.16
C ASN A 484 -11.26 -16.63 -20.94
N PHE A 485 -11.10 -15.31 -21.12
CA PHE A 485 -11.08 -14.36 -20.00
C PHE A 485 -12.38 -14.39 -19.16
N GLU A 486 -13.54 -14.42 -19.81
CA GLU A 486 -14.85 -14.47 -19.14
C GLU A 486 -14.99 -15.72 -18.25
N LYS A 487 -14.49 -16.86 -18.70
CA LYS A 487 -14.60 -18.15 -17.99
C LYS A 487 -13.49 -18.36 -16.96
N ASP A 488 -12.25 -18.01 -17.30
CA ASP A 488 -11.07 -18.39 -16.56
C ASP A 488 -10.61 -17.27 -15.59
N VAL A 489 -11.08 -16.03 -15.79
CA VAL A 489 -10.59 -14.85 -15.05
C VAL A 489 -11.70 -14.00 -14.46
N LEU A 490 -12.80 -13.73 -15.16
CA LEU A 490 -13.78 -12.75 -14.70
C LEU A 490 -14.52 -13.23 -13.44
N PRO A 491 -14.44 -12.50 -12.30
CA PRO A 491 -15.15 -12.89 -11.10
C PRO A 491 -16.65 -12.60 -11.24
N THR A 492 -17.47 -13.38 -10.53
CA THR A 492 -18.93 -13.26 -10.58
C THR A 492 -19.46 -11.87 -10.23
N GLU A 493 -18.75 -11.15 -9.37
CA GLU A 493 -19.07 -9.80 -8.90
C GLU A 493 -18.90 -8.73 -9.99
N PHE A 494 -18.10 -9.03 -11.03
CA PHE A 494 -17.91 -8.14 -12.17
C PHE A 494 -18.97 -8.35 -13.25
N HIS A 495 -19.74 -9.45 -13.20
CA HIS A 495 -20.84 -9.68 -14.14
C HIS A 495 -21.89 -8.57 -14.01
N GLY A 496 -22.13 -7.86 -15.12
CA GLY A 496 -23.06 -6.73 -15.17
C GLY A 496 -22.60 -5.47 -14.43
N LEU A 497 -21.37 -5.42 -13.89
CA LEU A 497 -20.82 -4.23 -13.22
C LEU A 497 -20.86 -3.01 -14.12
N LEU A 498 -20.51 -3.18 -15.40
CA LEU A 498 -20.49 -2.09 -16.38
C LEU A 498 -21.89 -1.53 -16.70
N ASN A 499 -22.94 -2.31 -16.43
CA ASN A 499 -24.35 -1.95 -16.71
C ASN A 499 -25.05 -1.29 -15.50
N LYS A 500 -24.40 -1.21 -14.34
CA LYS A 500 -24.98 -0.57 -13.14
C LYS A 500 -25.11 0.94 -13.34
N GLU A 501 -26.07 1.53 -12.62
CA GLU A 501 -26.18 2.99 -12.51
C GLU A 501 -24.85 3.59 -12.02
N ARG A 502 -24.43 4.69 -12.66
CA ARG A 502 -23.20 5.41 -12.33
C ARG A 502 -23.54 6.83 -11.91
N ARG A 503 -22.84 7.35 -10.90
CA ARG A 503 -22.84 8.76 -10.52
C ARG A 503 -21.44 9.36 -10.70
N VAL A 504 -21.34 10.30 -11.62
CA VAL A 504 -20.10 11.00 -11.97
C VAL A 504 -20.41 12.47 -12.24
N THR A 505 -19.65 13.36 -11.62
CA THR A 505 -19.68 14.79 -11.94
C THR A 505 -18.58 15.07 -12.95
N HIS A 506 -18.97 15.49 -14.15
CA HIS A 506 -18.03 15.91 -15.19
C HIS A 506 -17.50 17.31 -14.91
N VAL A 507 -16.19 17.49 -15.01
CA VAL A 507 -15.49 18.77 -14.80
C VAL A 507 -14.80 19.15 -16.11
N GLU A 508 -15.31 20.22 -16.74
CA GLU A 508 -14.99 20.62 -18.12
C GLU A 508 -13.52 20.99 -18.39
N ARG A 509 -12.73 21.25 -17.35
CA ARG A 509 -11.29 21.53 -17.46
C ARG A 509 -10.56 21.25 -16.14
N ALA A 510 -9.28 20.97 -16.23
CA ALA A 510 -8.37 20.88 -15.09
C ALA A 510 -8.14 22.25 -14.41
N ASP A 511 -9.11 22.68 -13.58
CA ASP A 511 -9.10 23.98 -12.90
C ASP A 511 -9.42 23.78 -11.41
N PRO A 512 -8.48 24.09 -10.49
CA PRO A 512 -8.70 23.96 -9.05
C PRO A 512 -9.93 24.71 -8.54
N GLN A 513 -10.27 25.86 -9.14
CA GLN A 513 -11.43 26.64 -8.70
C GLN A 513 -12.76 25.97 -9.05
N LEU A 514 -12.82 25.28 -10.20
CA LEU A 514 -14.00 24.48 -10.55
C LEU A 514 -14.17 23.30 -9.59
N ILE A 515 -13.06 22.63 -9.23
CA ILE A 515 -13.11 21.53 -8.26
C ILE A 515 -13.59 22.03 -6.89
N ILE A 516 -13.13 23.19 -6.42
CA ILE A 516 -13.63 23.82 -5.19
C ILE A 516 -15.15 24.04 -5.27
N GLN A 517 -15.64 24.60 -6.37
CA GLN A 517 -17.08 24.86 -6.56
C GLN A 517 -17.90 23.58 -6.55
N VAL A 518 -17.41 22.52 -7.20
CA VAL A 518 -18.05 21.20 -7.19
C VAL A 518 -18.07 20.62 -5.78
N ILE A 519 -16.93 20.60 -5.07
CA ILE A 519 -16.85 20.10 -3.69
C ILE A 519 -17.85 20.83 -2.79
N GLU A 520 -17.87 22.16 -2.83
CA GLU A 520 -18.79 22.96 -2.02
C GLU A 520 -20.26 22.74 -2.37
N LYS A 521 -20.58 22.51 -3.64
CA LYS A 521 -21.95 22.17 -4.09
C LYS A 521 -22.38 20.82 -3.50
N GLU A 522 -21.57 19.79 -3.71
CA GLU A 522 -21.89 18.43 -3.27
C GLU A 522 -21.96 18.31 -1.74
N LEU A 523 -21.07 19.00 -1.00
CA LEU A 523 -21.15 19.07 0.46
C LEU A 523 -22.47 19.72 0.94
N ARG A 524 -22.98 20.75 0.24
CA ARG A 524 -24.29 21.33 0.56
C ARG A 524 -25.43 20.36 0.25
N GLU A 525 -25.32 19.56 -0.82
CA GLU A 525 -26.29 18.51 -1.14
C GLU A 525 -26.28 17.36 -0.10
N GLU A 526 -25.14 17.10 0.54
CA GLU A 526 -25.05 16.23 1.73
C GLU A 526 -25.68 16.85 3.00
N GLY A 527 -26.05 18.13 2.96
CA GLY A 527 -26.61 18.86 4.11
C GLY A 527 -25.54 19.44 5.04
N ILE A 528 -24.32 19.65 4.56
CA ILE A 528 -23.22 20.23 5.34
C ILE A 528 -23.20 21.75 5.17
N SER A 529 -23.22 22.47 6.29
CA SER A 529 -23.04 23.94 6.36
C SER A 529 -21.62 24.28 6.78
N PHE A 530 -21.00 25.27 6.13
CA PHE A 530 -19.63 25.73 6.38
C PHE A 530 -19.49 27.24 6.24
#